data_AF-A0A9Q7THW4-F1
#
_entry.id   AF-A0A9Q7THW4-F1
#
_cell.length_a   1.000
_cell.length_b   1.000
_cell.length_c   1.000
_cell.angle_alpha   90.00
_cell.angle_beta   90.00
_cell.angle_gamma   90.00
#
_symmetry.space_group_name_H-M   'P 1'
#
loop_
_entity.id
_entity.type
_entity.pdbx_description
1 polymer ?
#
loop_
_entity_poly.entity_id
_entity_poly.type
_entity_poly.pdbx_seq_one_letter_code
_entity_poly.pdbx_strand_id
1 'polypeptide(L)'
;MTTTTTTTSETRELFGGAITVELPKGFIDASDFRQVPDNQEVLVRDDSDVSLIVEVLQLARDEGADETLDKALRFHLSSLAHDNAASSSTVHETQAPPQDAQPPATPAPALLTGTQLVSKFGKASQPEEAVTIRVALWRLASKNIDLVLSLNEPSNSQQPTPTSEAQATFELAAQSLQIRDWSLFA
;
A
#
# COMPACT_ATOMS: atom_id res chain seq x y z
N MET A 1 -11.49 -12.16 -30.27
CA MET A 1 -10.31 -12.79 -29.66
C MET A 1 -9.68 -11.75 -28.77
N THR A 2 -9.98 -11.77 -27.47
CA THR A 2 -9.35 -10.91 -26.47
C THR A 2 -8.05 -11.58 -26.04
N THR A 3 -6.93 -10.97 -26.37
CA THR A 3 -5.59 -11.41 -25.96
C THR A 3 -5.46 -11.14 -24.46
N THR A 4 -5.51 -12.19 -23.65
CA THR A 4 -5.20 -12.09 -22.22
C THR A 4 -3.68 -12.04 -22.08
N THR A 5 -3.12 -10.85 -21.87
CA THR A 5 -1.69 -10.71 -21.55
C THR A 5 -1.48 -11.37 -20.19
N THR A 6 -0.81 -12.53 -20.16
CA THR A 6 -0.45 -13.20 -18.90
C THR A 6 0.72 -12.44 -18.29
N THR A 7 0.44 -11.48 -17.41
CA THR A 7 1.47 -10.78 -16.66
C THR A 7 2.23 -11.78 -15.80
N THR A 8 3.51 -11.98 -16.08
CA THR A 8 4.36 -12.89 -15.30
C THR A 8 4.69 -12.22 -13.96
N SER A 9 4.38 -12.87 -12.84
CA SER A 9 4.78 -12.40 -11.51
C SER A 9 6.13 -12.99 -11.08
N GLU A 10 6.72 -12.39 -10.05
CA GLU A 10 7.88 -12.88 -9.34
C GLU A 10 7.74 -12.67 -7.82
N THR A 11 8.29 -13.59 -7.04
CA THR A 11 8.42 -13.44 -5.59
C THR A 11 9.51 -12.42 -5.30
N ARG A 12 9.20 -11.41 -4.50
CA ARG A 12 10.15 -10.42 -4.00
C ARG A 12 10.34 -10.57 -2.49
N GLU A 13 11.59 -10.56 -2.06
CA GLU A 13 11.98 -10.49 -0.66
C GLU A 13 12.01 -9.02 -0.21
N LEU A 14 11.46 -8.77 0.97
CA LEU A 14 11.39 -7.47 1.64
C LEU A 14 12.01 -7.60 3.03
N PHE A 15 12.61 -6.52 3.53
CA PHE A 15 13.24 -6.45 4.85
C PHE A 15 14.26 -7.59 5.07
N GLY A 16 15.17 -7.77 4.11
CA GLY A 16 16.17 -8.84 4.15
C GLY A 16 15.59 -10.26 4.12
N GLY A 17 14.41 -10.44 3.53
CA GLY A 17 13.73 -11.73 3.40
C GLY A 17 12.79 -12.07 4.55
N ALA A 18 12.64 -11.19 5.55
CA ALA A 18 11.69 -11.38 6.64
C ALA A 18 10.23 -11.35 6.15
N ILE A 19 9.96 -10.68 5.04
CA ILE A 19 8.67 -10.66 4.35
C ILE A 19 8.89 -11.05 2.88
N THR A 20 7.93 -11.78 2.29
CA THR A 20 7.89 -12.05 0.85
C THR A 20 6.56 -11.60 0.26
N VAL A 21 6.56 -11.13 -0.98
CA VAL A 21 5.35 -10.72 -1.72
C VAL A 21 5.46 -11.11 -3.19
N GLU A 22 4.36 -11.47 -3.84
CA GLU A 22 4.33 -11.62 -5.31
C GLU A 22 4.00 -10.29 -5.97
N LEU A 23 4.78 -9.92 -6.99
CA LEU A 23 4.56 -8.71 -7.78
C LEU A 23 4.72 -9.01 -9.28
N PRO A 24 4.04 -8.28 -10.17
CA PRO A 24 4.40 -8.27 -11.59
C PRO A 24 5.87 -7.88 -11.79
N LYS A 25 6.52 -8.48 -12.78
CA LYS A 25 7.88 -8.05 -13.17
C LYS A 25 7.90 -6.56 -13.57
N GLY A 26 9.00 -5.88 -13.27
CA GLY A 26 9.22 -4.47 -13.63
C GLY A 26 9.15 -3.49 -12.45
N PHE A 27 9.06 -3.99 -11.21
CA PHE A 27 9.28 -3.17 -10.03
C PHE A 27 10.78 -3.06 -9.71
N ILE A 28 11.27 -1.82 -9.63
CA ILE A 28 12.65 -1.49 -9.26
C ILE A 28 12.67 -1.04 -7.80
N ASP A 29 13.72 -1.42 -7.07
CA ASP A 29 13.95 -0.94 -5.72
C ASP A 29 14.38 0.52 -5.71
N ALA A 30 13.68 1.36 -4.95
CA ALA A 30 14.09 2.75 -4.83
C ALA A 30 15.39 2.90 -4.01
N SER A 31 15.74 1.91 -3.17
CA SER A 31 16.98 1.94 -2.39
C SER A 31 18.25 1.88 -3.26
N ASP A 32 18.13 1.38 -4.50
CA ASP A 32 19.24 1.33 -5.46
C ASP A 32 19.73 2.73 -5.88
N PHE A 33 18.88 3.76 -5.75
CA PHE A 33 19.18 5.10 -6.24
C PHE A 33 18.86 6.24 -5.26
N ARG A 34 18.21 5.96 -4.12
CA ARG A 34 18.01 6.93 -3.04
C ARG A 34 18.00 6.23 -1.69
N GLN A 35 18.24 6.97 -0.61
CA GLN A 35 18.03 6.41 0.72
C GLN A 35 16.53 6.24 0.99
N VAL A 36 16.19 5.07 1.53
CA VAL A 36 14.85 4.70 2.01
C VAL A 36 15.00 4.39 3.51
N PRO A 37 14.08 4.84 4.38
CA PRO A 37 14.10 4.50 5.79
C PRO A 37 14.10 2.98 6.03
N ASP A 38 14.79 2.51 7.07
CA ASP A 38 14.93 1.07 7.35
C ASP A 38 13.59 0.36 7.62
N ASN A 39 12.55 1.11 8.02
CA ASN A 39 11.21 0.59 8.25
C ASN A 39 10.34 0.58 6.97
N GLN A 40 10.89 0.96 5.82
CA GLN A 40 10.19 1.06 4.54
C GLN A 40 10.89 0.26 3.44
N GLU A 41 10.09 -0.29 2.55
CA GLU A 41 10.48 -0.85 1.26
C GLU A 41 9.71 -0.11 0.18
N VAL A 42 10.42 0.58 -0.72
CA VAL A 42 9.79 1.41 -1.75
C VAL A 42 10.12 0.89 -3.14
N LEU A 43 9.09 0.49 -3.86
CA LEU A 43 9.18 -0.11 -5.19
C LEU A 43 8.50 0.79 -6.20
N VAL A 44 9.13 1.00 -7.35
CA VAL A 44 8.59 1.84 -8.43
C VAL A 44 8.53 1.07 -9.73
N ARG A 45 7.51 1.32 -10.54
CA ARG A 45 7.44 0.79 -11.90
C ARG A 45 8.46 1.47 -12.80
N ASP A 46 9.05 0.71 -13.71
CA ASP A 46 9.97 1.23 -14.73
C ASP A 46 9.26 1.78 -15.97
N ASP A 47 7.98 1.45 -16.13
CA ASP A 47 7.15 1.75 -17.30
C ASP A 47 5.98 2.70 -17.01
N SER A 48 5.79 3.11 -15.75
CA SER A 48 4.70 3.97 -15.31
C SER A 48 5.05 4.69 -14.01
N ASP A 49 4.22 5.66 -13.60
CA ASP A 49 4.40 6.40 -12.34
C ASP A 49 3.81 5.66 -11.12
N VAL A 50 3.52 4.36 -11.23
CA VAL A 50 3.00 3.55 -10.13
C VAL A 50 4.12 3.23 -9.14
N SER A 51 3.83 3.40 -7.85
CA SER A 51 4.73 3.01 -6.77
C SER A 51 4.00 2.12 -5.75
N LEU A 52 4.70 1.15 -5.20
CA LEU A 52 4.26 0.32 -4.08
C LEU A 52 5.21 0.49 -2.91
N ILE A 53 4.66 0.77 -1.73
CA ILE A 53 5.43 1.00 -0.51
C ILE A 53 4.92 0.01 0.54
N VAL A 54 5.84 -0.68 1.21
CA VAL A 54 5.54 -1.49 2.40
C VAL A 54 6.24 -0.86 3.59
N GLU A 55 5.50 -0.57 4.65
CA GLU A 55 6.02 0.10 5.84
C GLU A 55 5.62 -0.62 7.13
N VAL A 56 6.58 -0.73 8.05
CA VAL A 56 6.37 -1.21 9.41
C VAL A 56 6.14 0.00 10.32
N LEU A 57 4.91 0.13 10.83
CA LEU A 57 4.49 1.23 11.70
C LEU A 57 4.12 0.73 13.09
N GLN A 58 4.21 1.61 14.08
CA GLN A 58 3.58 1.36 15.37
C GLN A 58 2.05 1.30 15.18
N LEU A 59 1.39 0.40 15.91
CA LEU A 59 -0.06 0.27 15.88
C LEU A 59 -0.72 1.63 16.20
N ALA A 60 -1.51 2.13 15.24
CA ALA A 60 -2.17 3.41 15.32
C ALA A 60 -3.28 3.41 16.38
N ARG A 61 -3.20 4.37 17.31
CA ARG A 61 -4.19 4.60 18.38
C ARG A 61 -4.77 6.01 18.37
N ASP A 62 -4.14 6.92 17.64
CA ASP A 62 -4.59 8.30 17.54
C ASP A 62 -5.96 8.36 16.87
N GLU A 63 -6.75 9.36 17.25
CA GLU A 63 -8.10 9.59 16.67
C GLU A 63 -9.05 8.37 16.76
N GLY A 64 -8.82 7.46 17.70
CA GLY A 64 -9.62 6.24 17.87
C GLY A 64 -9.34 5.17 16.81
N ALA A 65 -8.17 5.22 16.17
CA ALA A 65 -7.73 4.25 15.16
C ALA A 65 -7.63 2.80 15.71
N ASP A 66 -7.58 2.61 17.01
CA ASP A 66 -7.56 1.29 17.66
C ASP A 66 -8.96 0.72 17.96
N GLU A 67 -10.03 1.52 17.81
CA GLU A 67 -11.39 1.07 18.09
C GLU A 67 -11.89 0.02 17.08
N THR A 68 -11.57 0.19 15.79
CA THR A 68 -11.92 -0.76 14.73
C THR A 68 -10.85 -0.81 13.65
N LEU A 69 -10.77 -1.93 12.92
CA LEU A 69 -9.84 -2.07 11.80
C LEU A 69 -10.17 -1.12 10.63
N ASP A 70 -11.45 -0.81 10.40
CA ASP A 70 -11.87 0.19 9.40
C ASP A 70 -11.41 1.60 9.78
N LYS A 71 -11.49 1.97 11.07
CA LYS A 71 -10.96 3.25 11.57
C LYS A 71 -9.44 3.35 11.40
N ALA A 72 -8.72 2.28 11.71
CA ALA A 72 -7.28 2.20 11.47
C ALA A 72 -6.91 2.43 10.00
N LEU A 73 -7.63 1.77 9.10
CA LEU A 73 -7.37 1.83 7.69
C LEU A 73 -7.63 3.23 7.11
N ARG A 74 -8.71 3.88 7.57
CA ARG A 74 -9.01 5.29 7.26
C ARG A 74 -7.98 6.25 7.85
N PHE A 75 -7.49 5.97 9.07
CA PHE A 75 -6.42 6.74 9.69
C PHE A 75 -5.16 6.71 8.82
N HIS A 76 -4.71 5.52 8.39
CA HIS A 76 -3.52 5.40 7.52
C HIS A 76 -3.68 6.13 6.17
N LEU A 77 -4.86 6.08 5.54
CA LEU A 77 -5.13 6.91 4.35
C LEU A 77 -5.06 8.42 4.66
N SER A 78 -5.58 8.84 5.81
CA SER A 78 -5.55 10.24 6.26
C SER A 78 -4.11 10.71 6.53
N SER A 79 -3.29 9.88 7.17
CA SER A 79 -1.86 10.15 7.38
C SER A 79 -1.14 10.31 6.04
N LEU A 80 -1.36 9.42 5.07
CA LEU A 80 -0.82 9.57 3.72
C LEU A 80 -1.28 10.88 3.06
N ALA A 81 -2.53 11.30 3.26
CA ALA A 81 -3.04 12.56 2.73
C ALA A 81 -2.34 13.77 3.34
N HIS A 82 -2.06 13.72 4.65
CA HIS A 82 -1.31 14.74 5.34
C HIS A 82 0.12 14.84 4.81
N ASP A 83 0.82 13.71 4.70
CA ASP A 83 2.22 13.66 4.24
C ASP A 83 2.36 14.11 2.78
N ASN A 84 1.36 13.78 1.95
CA ASN A 84 1.29 14.24 0.56
C ASN A 84 0.86 15.72 0.43
N ALA A 85 0.50 16.39 1.53
CA ALA A 85 -0.13 17.72 1.52
C ALA A 85 -1.34 17.78 0.56
N ALA A 86 -2.16 16.72 0.56
CA ALA A 86 -3.32 16.60 -0.30
C ALA A 86 -4.38 17.67 0.06
N SER A 87 -4.94 18.33 -0.95
CA SER A 87 -6.03 19.29 -0.77
C SER A 87 -7.36 18.61 -0.49
N SER A 88 -7.51 17.36 -0.92
CA SER A 88 -8.64 16.50 -0.61
C SER A 88 -8.23 15.03 -0.55
N SER A 89 -8.99 14.26 0.22
CA SER A 89 -8.87 12.81 0.33
C SER A 89 -10.28 12.21 0.40
N THR A 90 -10.54 11.18 -0.40
CA THR A 90 -11.85 10.52 -0.49
C THR A 90 -11.67 9.01 -0.42
N VAL A 91 -12.47 8.36 0.42
CA VAL A 91 -12.57 6.89 0.48
C VAL A 91 -13.65 6.43 -0.49
N HIS A 92 -13.32 5.49 -1.38
CA HIS A 92 -14.27 4.91 -2.33
C HIS A 92 -14.75 3.54 -1.89
N GLU A 93 -13.84 2.71 -1.39
CA GLU A 93 -14.14 1.33 -1.01
C GLU A 93 -13.33 0.90 0.21
N THR A 94 -13.94 0.11 1.09
CA THR A 94 -13.24 -0.61 2.16
C THR A 94 -13.70 -2.07 2.18
N GLN A 95 -12.77 -2.98 2.46
CA GLN A 95 -13.02 -4.41 2.58
C GLN A 95 -12.41 -4.93 3.88
N ALA A 96 -13.25 -5.56 4.72
CA ALA A 96 -12.80 -6.25 5.91
C ALA A 96 -12.12 -7.58 5.56
N PRO A 97 -11.15 -8.05 6.37
CA PRO A 97 -10.51 -9.33 6.15
C PRO A 97 -11.51 -10.49 6.29
N PRO A 98 -11.44 -11.53 5.44
CA PRO A 98 -12.42 -12.62 5.40
C PRO A 98 -12.41 -13.55 6.64
N GLN A 99 -11.32 -13.62 7.42
CA GLN A 99 -11.24 -14.26 8.76
C GLN A 99 -9.82 -14.07 9.35
N ASP A 100 -9.70 -14.07 10.68
CA ASP A 100 -8.40 -13.96 11.36
C ASP A 100 -7.60 -15.28 11.23
N ALA A 101 -6.51 -15.25 10.46
CA ALA A 101 -5.49 -16.29 10.58
C ALA A 101 -4.73 -16.09 11.90
N GLN A 102 -4.52 -17.16 12.67
CA GLN A 102 -3.70 -17.09 13.87
C GLN A 102 -2.22 -17.28 13.52
N PRO A 103 -1.30 -16.58 14.22
CA PRO A 103 0.13 -16.84 14.09
C PRO A 103 0.44 -18.35 14.23
N PRO A 104 1.36 -18.90 13.42
CA PRO A 104 2.38 -18.20 12.64
C PRO A 104 1.94 -17.76 11.24
N ALA A 105 0.69 -17.98 10.84
CA ALA A 105 0.19 -17.54 9.54
C ALA A 105 0.08 -16.01 9.49
N THR A 106 0.40 -15.42 8.34
CA THR A 106 0.15 -14.00 8.10
C THR A 106 -1.37 -13.77 8.07
N PRO A 107 -1.94 -12.85 8.86
CA PRO A 107 -3.36 -12.55 8.81
C PRO A 107 -3.76 -12.02 7.44
N ALA A 108 -5.05 -12.10 7.09
CA ALA A 108 -5.54 -11.40 5.91
C ALA A 108 -5.60 -9.88 6.17
N PRO A 109 -5.26 -9.03 5.20
CA PRO A 109 -5.32 -7.59 5.38
C PRO A 109 -6.76 -7.05 5.28
N ALA A 110 -7.01 -5.91 5.91
CA ALA A 110 -8.10 -5.02 5.50
C ALA A 110 -7.65 -4.18 4.30
N LEU A 111 -8.54 -3.94 3.33
CA LEU A 111 -8.22 -3.22 2.10
C LEU A 111 -9.03 -1.93 1.98
N LEU A 112 -8.42 -0.88 1.45
CA LEU A 112 -9.08 0.39 1.15
C LEU A 112 -8.62 0.90 -0.20
N THR A 113 -9.56 1.44 -0.97
CA THR A 113 -9.27 2.25 -2.17
C THR A 113 -9.77 3.66 -1.94
N GLY A 114 -8.87 4.63 -2.11
CA GLY A 114 -9.15 6.05 -1.97
C GLY A 114 -8.52 6.86 -3.10
N THR A 115 -8.86 8.15 -3.16
CA THR A 115 -8.19 9.12 -4.04
C THR A 115 -7.78 10.34 -3.26
N GLN A 116 -6.64 10.91 -3.63
CA GLN A 116 -6.17 12.19 -3.14
C GLN A 116 -5.98 13.16 -4.31
N LEU A 117 -6.14 14.45 -4.03
CA LEU A 117 -5.81 15.51 -4.97
C LEU A 117 -4.58 16.26 -4.45
N VAL A 118 -3.49 16.24 -5.20
CA VAL A 118 -2.17 16.66 -4.72
C VAL A 118 -1.59 17.72 -5.65
N SER A 119 -1.06 18.79 -5.07
CA SER A 119 -0.31 19.81 -5.80
C SER A 119 1.15 19.38 -5.99
N LYS A 120 1.72 19.58 -7.18
CA LYS A 120 3.18 19.38 -7.37
C LYS A 120 3.98 20.35 -6.50
N PHE A 121 4.91 19.82 -5.71
CA PHE A 121 5.79 20.58 -4.81
C PHE A 121 6.40 21.80 -5.53
N GLY A 122 6.17 22.99 -4.97
CA GLY A 122 6.74 24.26 -5.47
C GLY A 122 6.05 24.86 -6.70
N LYS A 123 4.92 24.32 -7.17
CA LYS A 123 4.20 24.83 -8.36
C LYS A 123 2.71 25.04 -8.10
N ALA A 124 2.38 25.94 -7.18
CA ALA A 124 1.00 26.31 -6.81
C ALA A 124 0.13 26.83 -7.99
N SER A 125 0.72 27.12 -9.14
CA SER A 125 0.03 27.55 -10.36
C SER A 125 -0.31 26.41 -11.34
N GLN A 126 0.12 25.18 -11.06
CA GLN A 126 -0.23 24.01 -11.87
C GLN A 126 -1.51 23.35 -11.35
N PRO A 127 -2.30 22.70 -12.23
CA PRO A 127 -3.46 21.94 -11.81
C PRO A 127 -3.02 20.79 -10.89
N GLU A 128 -3.83 20.53 -9.87
CA GLU A 128 -3.61 19.41 -8.96
C GLU A 128 -3.78 18.08 -9.71
N GLU A 129 -3.01 17.08 -9.28
CA GLU A 129 -3.01 15.74 -9.87
C GLU A 129 -3.76 14.79 -8.96
N ALA A 130 -4.65 13.98 -9.55
CA ALA A 130 -5.37 12.96 -8.81
C ALA A 130 -4.47 11.73 -8.65
N VAL A 131 -4.43 11.17 -7.45
CA VAL A 131 -3.71 9.93 -7.17
C VAL A 131 -4.70 8.95 -6.57
N THR A 132 -4.87 7.80 -7.21
CA THR A 132 -5.58 6.68 -6.61
C THR A 132 -4.62 5.96 -5.67
N ILE A 133 -5.00 5.84 -4.41
CA ILE A 133 -4.20 5.19 -3.37
C ILE A 133 -4.95 3.98 -2.86
N ARG A 134 -4.29 2.83 -2.88
CA ARG A 134 -4.80 1.58 -2.34
C ARG A 134 -3.99 1.19 -1.14
N VAL A 135 -4.65 0.83 -0.04
CA VAL A 135 -4.01 0.53 1.25
C VAL A 135 -4.43 -0.86 1.69
N ALA A 136 -3.45 -1.71 1.98
CA ALA A 136 -3.65 -2.98 2.67
C ALA A 136 -3.02 -2.89 4.06
N LEU A 137 -3.79 -3.26 5.09
CA LEU A 137 -3.39 -3.15 6.49
C LEU A 137 -3.41 -4.52 7.16
N TRP A 138 -2.26 -4.94 7.67
CA TRP A 138 -2.12 -6.06 8.59
C TRP A 138 -1.87 -5.53 10.01
N ARG A 139 -2.89 -5.62 10.86
CA ARG A 139 -2.77 -5.24 12.27
C ARG A 139 -2.24 -6.41 13.10
N LEU A 140 -0.99 -6.30 13.55
CA LEU A 140 -0.29 -7.31 14.34
C LEU A 140 -0.36 -6.94 15.83
N ALA A 141 -1.54 -7.07 16.43
CA ALA A 141 -1.81 -6.58 17.78
C ALA A 141 -0.85 -7.12 18.86
N SER A 142 -0.45 -8.40 18.76
CA SER A 142 0.51 -9.02 19.70
C SER A 142 1.92 -8.45 19.62
N LYS A 143 2.24 -7.74 18.53
CA LYS A 143 3.52 -7.07 18.28
C LYS A 143 3.43 -5.54 18.40
N ASN A 144 2.23 -4.99 18.62
CA ASN A 144 2.01 -3.54 18.61
C ASN A 144 2.41 -2.88 17.27
N ILE A 145 2.22 -3.58 16.15
CA ILE A 145 2.60 -3.15 14.81
C ILE A 145 1.37 -3.06 13.90
N ASP A 146 1.35 -2.04 13.05
CA ASP A 146 0.57 -2.01 11.81
C ASP A 146 1.56 -2.16 10.64
N LEU A 147 1.45 -3.25 9.89
CA LEU A 147 2.17 -3.40 8.63
C LEU A 147 1.26 -2.87 7.51
N VAL A 148 1.73 -1.86 6.80
CA VAL A 148 0.93 -1.11 5.81
C VAL A 148 1.58 -1.25 4.44
N LEU A 149 0.80 -1.70 3.46
CA LEU A 149 1.16 -1.62 2.04
C LEU A 149 0.31 -0.54 1.39
N SER A 150 0.95 0.42 0.75
CA SER A 150 0.27 1.42 -0.09
C SER A 150 0.71 1.29 -1.55
N LEU A 151 -0.24 1.35 -2.47
CA LEU A 151 0.03 1.47 -3.91
C LEU A 151 -0.55 2.80 -4.40
N ASN A 152 0.32 3.62 -4.99
CA ASN A 152 -0.04 4.92 -5.58
C ASN A 152 -0.11 4.78 -7.10
N GLU A 153 -1.23 5.18 -7.67
CA GLU A 153 -1.51 5.22 -9.11
C GLU A 153 -1.90 6.65 -9.49
N PRO A 154 -0.94 7.47 -9.98
CA PRO A 154 -1.26 8.78 -10.54
C PRO A 154 -2.25 8.64 -11.71
N SER A 155 -3.25 9.51 -11.74
CA SER A 155 -4.35 9.45 -12.67
C SER A 155 -4.84 10.85 -13.06
N ASN A 156 -5.44 10.95 -14.25
CA ASN A 156 -6.15 12.17 -14.67
C ASN A 156 -7.61 12.20 -14.19
N SER A 157 -8.03 11.21 -13.41
CA SER A 157 -9.39 11.03 -12.90
C SER A 157 -9.39 10.90 -11.39
N GLN A 158 -10.34 11.58 -10.73
CA GLN A 158 -10.63 11.41 -9.29
C GLN A 158 -11.53 10.20 -9.00
N GLN A 159 -11.86 9.42 -10.02
CA GLN A 159 -12.54 8.14 -9.89
C GLN A 159 -11.54 7.01 -10.14
N PRO A 160 -11.36 6.08 -9.19
CA PRO A 160 -10.54 4.88 -9.38
C PRO A 160 -11.04 4.07 -10.58
N THR A 161 -10.12 3.45 -11.32
CA THR A 161 -10.47 2.49 -12.37
C THR A 161 -10.43 1.08 -11.78
N PRO A 162 -11.57 0.38 -11.63
CA PRO A 162 -11.61 -0.92 -10.94
C PRO A 162 -10.88 -2.04 -11.66
N THR A 163 -10.57 -1.87 -12.95
CA THR A 163 -9.93 -2.88 -13.79
C THR A 163 -8.53 -2.46 -14.26
N SER A 164 -7.85 -1.56 -13.52
CA SER A 164 -6.50 -1.15 -13.86
C SER A 164 -5.46 -2.22 -13.48
N GLU A 165 -4.31 -2.21 -14.15
CA GLU A 165 -3.18 -3.09 -13.81
C GLU A 165 -2.68 -2.81 -12.38
N ALA A 166 -2.78 -1.57 -11.90
CA ALA A 166 -2.49 -1.20 -10.54
C ALA A 166 -3.43 -1.86 -9.52
N GLN A 167 -4.74 -1.97 -9.82
CA GLN A 167 -5.67 -2.72 -8.98
C GLN A 167 -5.25 -4.20 -8.88
N ALA A 168 -5.00 -4.85 -10.02
CA ALA A 168 -4.60 -6.25 -10.04
C ALA A 168 -3.27 -6.49 -9.31
N THR A 169 -2.33 -5.55 -9.44
CA THR A 169 -1.05 -5.56 -8.72
C THR A 169 -1.25 -5.44 -7.22
N PHE A 170 -2.09 -4.50 -6.78
CA PHE A 170 -2.41 -4.32 -5.36
C PHE A 170 -3.06 -5.57 -4.76
N GLU A 171 -4.04 -6.16 -5.45
CA GLU A 171 -4.72 -7.38 -4.99
C GLU A 171 -3.74 -8.57 -4.91
N LEU A 172 -2.90 -8.76 -5.93
CA LEU A 172 -1.87 -9.80 -5.92
C LEU A 172 -0.92 -9.61 -4.74
N ALA A 173 -0.40 -8.40 -4.53
CA ALA A 173 0.52 -8.11 -3.45
C ALA A 173 -0.12 -8.33 -2.07
N ALA A 174 -1.34 -7.82 -1.87
CA ALA A 174 -2.07 -7.95 -0.61
C ALA A 174 -2.45 -9.41 -0.28
N GLN A 175 -2.73 -10.24 -1.29
CA GLN A 175 -3.08 -11.65 -1.07
C GLN A 175 -1.85 -12.56 -0.91
N SER A 176 -0.72 -12.19 -1.51
CA SER A 176 0.48 -13.03 -1.54
C SER A 176 1.51 -12.70 -0.45
N LEU A 177 1.39 -11.54 0.21
CA LEU A 177 2.32 -11.12 1.26
C LEU A 177 2.35 -12.15 2.39
N GLN A 178 3.56 -12.61 2.72
CA GLN A 178 3.81 -13.55 3.80
C GLN A 178 4.95 -13.05 4.69
N ILE A 179 4.67 -12.96 5.98
CA ILE A 179 5.66 -12.79 7.05
C ILE A 179 6.39 -14.13 7.22
N ARG A 180 7.66 -14.17 6.86
CA ARG A 180 8.56 -15.33 6.98
C ARG A 180 9.29 -15.37 8.30
N ASP A 181 9.70 -14.20 8.78
CA ASP A 181 10.43 -14.04 10.05
C ASP A 181 9.75 -13.00 10.94
N TRP A 182 9.10 -13.49 12.01
CA TRP A 182 8.42 -12.65 12.99
C TRP A 182 9.38 -11.96 13.98
N SER A 183 10.68 -12.26 13.95
CA SER A 183 11.70 -11.55 14.71
C SER A 183 11.90 -10.11 14.22
N LEU A 184 11.47 -9.82 12.99
CA LEU A 184 11.38 -8.46 12.45
C LEU A 184 10.63 -7.48 13.37
N PHE A 185 9.65 -7.99 14.14
CA PHE A 185 8.80 -7.21 15.03
C PHE A 185 9.12 -7.41 16.52
N ALA A 186 10.33 -7.86 16.85
CA ALA A 186 10.74 -8.15 18.22
C ALA A 186 11.19 -6.90 19.00
#